data_AF-A0A1V5JAG5-F1
#
_entry.id   AF-A0A1V5JAG5-F1
#
_cell.length_a   1.000
_cell.length_b   1.000
_cell.length_c   1.000
_cell.angle_alpha   90.00
_cell.angle_beta   90.00
_cell.angle_gamma   90.00
#
_symmetry.space_group_name_H-M   'P 1'
#
loop_
_entity.id
_entity.type
_entity.pdbx_description
1 polymer ?
#
loop_
_entity_poly.entity_id
_entity_poly.type
_entity_poly.pdbx_seq_one_letter_code
_entity_poly.pdbx_strand_id
1 'polypeptide(L)'
;MQKFISLFSLLIILSFATSCTNSRGDQKVTASETPAGLTSDAKLNPDLDSKLGSWLKKDVECYGIVVGYFADGSTLGKSVKCRVVAIKPDKIKMKTIESVSLLPGEGCDKMGLAYGDTWWEEEGDIFRTREEAEDYIRDKGWAPK
;
A
#
# COMPACT_ATOMS: atom_id res chain seq x y z
N MET A 1 -54.51 -43.00 29.49
CA MET A 1 -55.19 -41.96 30.31
C MET A 1 -54.06 -41.14 30.92
N GLN A 2 -53.90 -39.83 30.72
CA GLN A 2 -54.84 -38.74 30.91
C GLN A 2 -54.24 -37.48 30.26
N LYS A 3 -55.14 -36.63 29.78
CA LYS A 3 -54.96 -35.44 28.95
C LYS A 3 -54.49 -34.25 29.78
N PHE A 4 -53.69 -33.35 29.19
CA PHE A 4 -53.71 -31.89 29.39
C PHE A 4 -52.90 -31.28 28.23
N ILE A 5 -53.48 -31.03 27.04
CA ILE A 5 -54.21 -29.81 26.64
C ILE A 5 -53.63 -28.54 27.27
N SER A 6 -52.80 -27.83 26.50
CA SER A 6 -52.81 -26.37 26.50
C SER A 6 -52.69 -25.88 25.06
N LEU A 7 -53.83 -25.40 24.55
CA LEU A 7 -54.00 -24.65 23.32
C LEU A 7 -53.87 -23.17 23.68
N PHE A 8 -52.88 -22.49 23.13
CA PHE A 8 -52.91 -21.04 22.87
C PHE A 8 -52.14 -20.85 21.55
N SER A 9 -52.86 -20.82 20.43
CA SER A 9 -53.23 -19.58 19.71
C SER A 9 -51.99 -18.91 19.10
N LEU A 10 -51.65 -19.23 17.85
CA LEU A 10 -52.12 -18.54 16.63
C LEU A 10 -51.19 -17.37 16.25
N LEU A 11 -50.32 -17.59 15.25
CA LEU A 11 -49.93 -16.60 14.22
C LEU A 11 -49.24 -17.38 13.07
N ILE A 12 -49.97 -17.93 12.12
CA ILE A 12 -50.43 -17.33 10.85
C ILE A 12 -49.30 -16.73 9.99
N ILE A 13 -48.89 -17.57 9.02
CA ILE A 13 -48.73 -17.33 7.57
C ILE A 13 -47.71 -16.26 7.12
N LEU A 14 -46.69 -16.67 6.36
CA LEU A 14 -46.50 -16.23 4.96
C LEU A 14 -45.40 -17.05 4.25
N SER A 15 -45.86 -17.98 3.43
CA SER A 15 -45.12 -18.56 2.32
C SER A 15 -45.00 -17.53 1.18
N PHE A 16 -43.78 -17.13 0.85
CA PHE A 16 -43.45 -16.63 -0.48
C PHE A 16 -42.35 -17.50 -1.06
N ALA A 17 -42.77 -18.50 -1.84
CA ALA A 17 -41.96 -18.98 -2.94
C ALA A 17 -41.97 -17.89 -4.01
N THR A 18 -40.84 -17.22 -4.21
CA THR A 18 -40.59 -16.42 -5.40
C THR A 18 -39.33 -16.93 -6.10
N SER A 19 -39.59 -17.35 -7.33
CA SER A 19 -38.74 -17.79 -8.42
C SER A 19 -37.25 -17.44 -8.36
N CYS A 20 -36.45 -18.47 -8.67
CA CYS A 20 -35.17 -18.32 -9.32
C CYS A 20 -35.34 -17.52 -10.64
N THR A 21 -34.88 -16.27 -10.62
CA THR A 21 -34.42 -15.53 -11.82
C THR A 21 -33.20 -14.75 -11.37
N ASN A 22 -32.03 -15.40 -11.42
CA ASN A 22 -30.78 -14.65 -11.48
C ASN A 22 -30.49 -14.46 -12.97
N SER A 23 -30.89 -13.30 -13.47
CA SER A 23 -30.35 -12.77 -14.72
C SER A 23 -28.83 -12.79 -14.61
N ARG A 24 -28.17 -13.40 -15.61
CA ARG A 24 -26.75 -13.19 -15.88
C ARG A 24 -26.58 -11.72 -16.26
N GLY A 25 -26.44 -10.86 -15.25
CA GLY A 25 -25.78 -9.59 -15.41
C GLY A 25 -24.30 -9.88 -15.48
N ASP A 26 -23.69 -9.66 -16.64
CA ASP A 26 -22.23 -9.58 -16.78
C ASP A 26 -21.70 -8.61 -15.73
N GLN A 27 -21.20 -9.15 -14.62
CA GLN A 27 -20.53 -8.35 -13.60
C GLN A 27 -19.13 -8.07 -14.13
N LYS A 28 -19.05 -7.12 -15.05
CA LYS A 28 -17.78 -6.53 -15.49
C LYS A 28 -17.18 -5.84 -14.27
N VAL A 29 -16.28 -6.55 -13.58
CA VAL A 29 -15.41 -5.97 -12.56
C VAL A 29 -14.55 -4.94 -13.28
N THR A 30 -15.00 -3.69 -13.26
CA THR A 30 -14.21 -2.55 -13.75
C THR A 30 -13.52 -2.01 -12.51
N ALA A 31 -12.17 -1.97 -12.54
CA ALA A 31 -11.41 -1.32 -11.48
C ALA A 31 -11.97 0.09 -11.28
N SER A 32 -12.28 0.45 -10.03
CA SER A 32 -12.76 1.78 -9.66
C SER A 32 -11.90 2.82 -10.37
N GLU A 33 -12.57 3.67 -11.14
CA GLU A 33 -11.96 4.68 -11.99
C GLU A 33 -10.80 5.38 -11.25
N THR A 34 -9.66 5.44 -11.93
CA THR A 34 -8.47 6.18 -11.51
C THR A 34 -8.92 7.55 -10.99
N PRO A 35 -8.62 7.93 -9.72
CA PRO A 35 -9.02 9.24 -9.21
C PRO A 35 -8.54 10.34 -10.16
N ALA A 36 -9.49 11.12 -10.67
CA ALA A 36 -9.22 12.32 -11.43
C ALA A 36 -8.32 13.23 -10.59
N GLY A 37 -7.03 13.32 -10.95
CA GLY A 37 -6.00 13.99 -10.15
C GLY A 37 -4.63 13.30 -10.20
N LEU A 38 -4.54 12.10 -10.76
CA LEU A 38 -3.28 11.42 -11.07
C LEU A 38 -2.74 11.85 -12.44
N THR A 39 -2.49 13.14 -12.63
CA THR A 39 -1.90 13.63 -13.87
C THR A 39 -0.40 13.32 -13.89
N SER A 40 0.07 12.87 -15.06
CA SER A 40 1.49 12.72 -15.40
C SER A 40 2.29 14.03 -15.34
N ASP A 41 1.61 15.16 -15.13
CA ASP A 41 2.12 16.52 -15.31
C ASP A 41 2.03 17.38 -14.03
N ALA A 42 1.73 16.79 -12.87
CA ALA A 42 1.77 17.51 -11.61
C ALA A 42 3.20 17.96 -11.31
N LYS A 43 3.45 19.27 -11.40
CA LYS A 43 4.76 19.86 -11.12
C LYS A 43 5.06 19.78 -9.63
N LEU A 44 6.23 19.23 -9.28
CA LEU A 44 6.75 19.21 -7.92
C LEU A 44 6.93 20.64 -7.38
N ASN A 45 6.82 20.80 -6.07
CA ASN A 45 7.23 22.02 -5.39
C ASN A 45 8.75 22.24 -5.58
N PRO A 46 9.26 23.47 -5.36
CA PRO A 46 10.68 23.77 -5.61
C PRO A 46 11.66 22.88 -4.84
N ASP A 47 11.32 22.48 -3.62
CA ASP A 47 12.20 21.66 -2.77
C ASP A 47 12.36 20.25 -3.35
N LEU A 48 11.24 19.59 -3.67
CA LEU A 48 11.24 18.26 -4.30
C LEU A 48 11.78 18.31 -5.73
N ASP A 49 11.47 19.35 -6.51
CA ASP A 49 11.98 19.53 -7.87
C ASP A 49 13.51 19.71 -7.87
N SER A 50 14.08 20.40 -6.87
CA SER A 50 15.53 20.57 -6.76
C SER A 50 16.27 19.26 -6.47
N LYS A 51 15.66 18.35 -5.68
CA LYS A 51 16.24 17.04 -5.33
C LYS A 51 16.04 16.02 -6.43
N LEU A 52 14.82 15.93 -6.95
CA LEU A 52 14.36 14.84 -7.82
C LEU A 52 14.37 15.22 -9.29
N GLY A 53 14.37 16.51 -9.64
CA GLY A 53 14.46 17.00 -11.01
C GLY A 53 13.50 16.35 -12.01
N SER A 54 13.82 16.48 -13.29
CA SER A 54 12.96 16.06 -14.41
C SER A 54 13.01 14.56 -14.72
N TRP A 55 13.87 13.80 -14.05
CA TRP A 55 14.00 12.36 -14.29
C TRP A 55 12.85 11.58 -13.64
N LEU A 56 12.33 12.09 -12.52
CA LEU A 56 11.24 11.45 -11.81
C LEU A 56 9.94 11.64 -12.58
N LYS A 57 9.38 10.54 -13.06
CA LYS A 57 8.12 10.51 -13.79
C LYS A 57 7.29 9.33 -13.29
N LYS A 58 5.99 9.37 -13.57
CA LYS A 58 5.12 8.23 -13.37
C LYS A 58 5.69 6.99 -14.07
N ASP A 59 5.54 5.82 -13.45
CA ASP A 59 5.97 4.50 -13.90
C ASP A 59 7.49 4.28 -13.98
N VAL A 60 8.32 5.26 -13.59
CA VAL A 60 9.77 5.09 -13.50
C VAL A 60 10.15 4.17 -12.33
N GLU A 61 11.07 3.24 -12.59
CA GLU A 61 11.72 2.45 -11.56
C GLU A 61 12.77 3.28 -10.82
N CYS A 62 12.80 3.13 -9.51
CA CYS A 62 13.60 3.93 -8.60
C CYS A 62 13.81 3.15 -7.29
N TYR A 63 14.49 3.77 -6.34
CA TYR A 63 14.77 3.18 -5.03
C TYR A 63 14.30 4.13 -3.94
N GLY A 64 13.62 3.59 -2.94
CA GLY A 64 13.32 4.27 -1.68
C GLY A 64 14.08 3.63 -0.53
N ILE A 65 13.81 4.09 0.68
CA ILE A 65 14.42 3.56 1.91
C ILE A 65 13.32 3.16 2.89
N VAL A 66 13.49 2.01 3.52
CA VAL A 66 12.71 1.61 4.69
C VAL A 66 13.60 1.77 5.91
N VAL A 67 13.11 2.46 6.94
CA VAL A 67 13.86 2.69 8.19
C VAL A 67 13.09 2.10 9.37
N GLY A 68 13.76 1.25 10.15
CA GLY A 68 13.26 0.76 11.44
C GLY A 68 13.96 1.48 12.58
N TYR A 69 13.17 1.99 13.52
CA TYR A 69 13.65 2.56 14.78
C TYR A 69 13.36 1.59 15.91
N PHE A 70 14.38 1.21 16.66
CA PHE A 70 14.28 0.18 17.69
C PHE A 70 14.27 0.78 19.10
N ALA A 71 13.74 0.02 20.06
CA ALA A 71 13.60 0.47 21.45
C ALA A 71 14.95 0.70 22.16
N ASP A 72 16.03 0.09 21.67
CA ASP A 72 17.40 0.30 22.15
C ASP A 72 18.05 1.59 21.59
N GLY A 73 17.31 2.35 20.80
CA GLY A 73 17.77 3.57 20.14
C GLY A 73 18.59 3.32 18.87
N SER A 74 18.74 2.07 18.44
CA SER A 74 19.35 1.76 17.15
C SER A 74 18.39 2.04 16.00
N THR A 75 18.98 2.25 14.81
CA THR A 75 18.26 2.48 13.56
C THR A 75 18.82 1.57 12.49
N LEU A 76 17.94 0.96 11.68
CA LEU A 76 18.33 0.14 10.55
C LEU A 76 17.59 0.60 9.29
N GLY A 77 18.35 0.99 8.29
CA GLY A 77 17.88 1.38 6.97
C GLY A 77 18.11 0.27 5.95
N LYS A 78 17.20 0.12 5.00
CA LYS A 78 17.38 -0.76 3.84
C LYS A 78 16.81 -0.15 2.58
N SER A 79 17.58 -0.25 1.50
CA SER A 79 17.12 0.16 0.17
C SER A 79 16.00 -0.77 -0.31
N VAL A 80 15.01 -0.20 -0.98
CA VAL A 80 13.89 -0.95 -1.57
C VAL A 80 13.65 -0.51 -2.99
N LYS A 81 13.56 -1.47 -3.92
CA LYS A 81 13.22 -1.22 -5.31
C LYS A 81 11.73 -0.89 -5.45
N CYS A 82 11.44 0.20 -6.17
CA CYS A 82 10.11 0.77 -6.27
C CYS A 82 9.77 1.22 -7.69
N ARG A 83 8.51 1.57 -7.88
CA ARG A 83 8.00 2.27 -9.05
C ARG A 83 7.14 3.46 -8.61
N VAL A 84 7.29 4.59 -9.29
CA VAL A 84 6.45 5.79 -9.08
C VAL A 84 5.04 5.52 -9.60
N VAL A 85 4.03 5.65 -8.75
CA VAL A 85 2.62 5.43 -9.10
C VAL A 85 1.88 6.75 -9.35
N ALA A 86 2.24 7.79 -8.60
CA ALA A 86 1.61 9.09 -8.67
C ALA A 86 2.59 10.19 -8.25
N ILE A 87 2.42 11.38 -8.81
CA ILE A 87 3.15 12.57 -8.39
C ILE A 87 2.12 13.63 -8.02
N LYS A 88 2.32 14.27 -6.88
CA LYS A 88 1.62 15.48 -6.43
C LYS A 88 2.66 16.55 -6.12
N PRO A 89 2.29 17.84 -6.06
CA PRO A 89 3.27 18.91 -5.82
C PRO A 89 4.08 18.73 -4.52
N ASP A 90 3.47 18.17 -3.49
CA ASP A 90 4.02 18.02 -2.14
C ASP A 90 4.51 16.62 -1.81
N LYS A 91 4.22 15.62 -2.66
CA LYS A 91 4.53 14.21 -2.35
C LYS A 91 4.47 13.30 -3.56
N ILE A 92 5.16 12.17 -3.46
CA ILE A 92 5.26 11.17 -4.52
C ILE A 92 4.73 9.84 -3.98
N LYS A 93 3.79 9.20 -4.70
CA LYS A 93 3.32 7.87 -4.33
C LYS A 93 4.24 6.81 -4.92
N MET A 94 4.77 5.97 -4.05
CA MET A 94 5.67 4.89 -4.40
C MET A 94 4.95 3.55 -4.23
N LYS A 95 5.35 2.57 -5.04
CA LYS A 95 4.95 1.17 -4.87
C LYS A 95 6.20 0.30 -4.88
N THR A 96 6.35 -0.58 -3.89
CA THR A 96 7.43 -1.56 -3.89
C THR A 96 7.25 -2.58 -5.02
N ILE A 97 8.35 -2.92 -5.68
CA ILE A 97 8.41 -3.98 -6.68
C ILE A 97 9.38 -5.10 -6.26
N GLU A 98 9.74 -5.12 -4.99
CA GLU A 98 10.41 -6.21 -4.30
C GLU A 98 9.90 -6.28 -2.85
N SER A 99 10.16 -7.38 -2.16
CA SER A 99 9.90 -7.49 -0.72
C SER A 99 11.20 -7.28 0.04
N VAL A 100 11.16 -6.43 1.06
CA VAL A 100 12.30 -6.11 1.91
C VAL A 100 11.92 -6.36 3.36
N SER A 101 12.76 -7.10 4.07
CA SER A 101 12.71 -7.20 5.52
C SER A 101 13.94 -6.55 6.14
N LEU A 102 13.71 -5.78 7.19
CA LEU A 102 14.74 -5.12 7.99
C LEU A 102 15.43 -6.12 8.93
N LEU A 103 14.69 -7.07 9.52
CA LEU A 103 15.24 -8.04 10.45
C LEU A 103 15.44 -9.42 9.80
N PRO A 104 16.57 -10.10 10.06
CA PRO A 104 16.73 -11.50 9.71
C PRO A 104 15.92 -12.36 10.70
N GLY A 105 14.66 -12.65 10.37
CA GLY A 105 13.80 -13.51 11.18
C GLY A 105 12.74 -14.23 10.37
N GLU A 106 12.50 -15.50 10.68
CA GLU A 106 11.33 -16.25 10.25
C GLU A 106 10.15 -15.96 11.19
N GLY A 107 8.99 -15.59 10.63
CA GLY A 107 7.78 -15.28 11.40
C GLY A 107 6.88 -14.26 10.70
N CYS A 108 5.66 -14.06 11.21
CA CYS A 108 4.71 -13.04 10.73
C CYS A 108 5.12 -11.60 11.11
N ASP A 109 6.08 -11.43 12.01
CA ASP A 109 6.54 -10.12 12.52
C ASP A 109 7.66 -9.52 11.64
N LYS A 110 7.58 -9.71 10.33
CA LYS A 110 8.54 -9.13 9.38
C LYS A 110 8.34 -7.62 9.32
N MET A 111 9.15 -6.88 10.06
CA MET A 111 9.29 -5.44 9.87
C MET A 111 9.93 -5.18 8.50
N GLY A 112 9.20 -4.48 7.63
CA GLY A 112 9.60 -4.25 6.26
C GLY A 112 8.44 -3.86 5.35
N LEU A 113 8.69 -3.91 4.04
CA LEU A 113 7.67 -3.70 3.02
C LEU A 113 7.50 -4.97 2.20
N ALA A 114 6.26 -5.41 2.04
CA ALA A 114 5.89 -6.49 1.14
C ALA A 114 5.85 -5.97 -0.31
N TYR A 115 5.91 -6.89 -1.28
CA TYR A 115 5.73 -6.54 -2.68
C TYR A 115 4.35 -5.91 -2.90
N GLY A 116 4.35 -4.73 -3.54
CA GLY A 116 3.14 -4.02 -3.90
C GLY A 116 2.61 -3.05 -2.84
N ASP A 117 3.23 -2.99 -1.66
CA ASP A 117 2.95 -1.96 -0.66
C ASP A 117 3.19 -0.57 -1.24
N THR A 118 2.38 0.40 -0.79
CA THR A 118 2.46 1.78 -1.27
C THR A 118 2.50 2.78 -0.14
N TRP A 119 3.27 3.85 -0.30
CA TRP A 119 3.32 4.98 0.62
C TRP A 119 3.46 6.30 -0.15
N TRP A 120 3.28 7.40 0.57
CA TRP A 120 3.57 8.74 0.09
C TRP A 120 4.90 9.20 0.67
N GLU A 121 5.84 9.54 -0.20
CA GLU A 121 7.14 10.11 0.11
C GLU A 121 7.06 11.63 0.00
N GLU A 122 7.40 12.33 1.08
CA GLU A 122 7.25 13.80 1.20
C GLU A 122 8.60 14.52 1.31
N GLU A 123 9.66 13.82 1.72
CA GLU A 123 10.99 14.42 1.92
C GLU A 123 11.85 14.34 0.66
N GLY A 124 11.49 13.45 -0.27
CA GLY A 124 12.19 13.26 -1.53
C GLY A 124 13.36 12.29 -1.41
N ASP A 125 13.31 11.36 -0.47
CA ASP A 125 14.29 10.29 -0.31
C ASP A 125 14.05 9.18 -1.37
N ILE A 126 14.18 9.58 -2.65
CA ILE A 126 13.99 8.74 -3.84
C ILE A 126 15.25 8.82 -4.70
N PHE A 127 15.78 7.65 -5.04
CA PHE A 127 17.08 7.49 -5.69
C PHE A 127 16.93 6.79 -7.05
N ARG A 128 17.85 7.06 -7.98
CA ARG A 128 17.85 6.43 -9.31
C ARG A 128 18.46 5.05 -9.25
N THR A 129 19.46 4.88 -8.41
CA THR A 129 20.22 3.63 -8.26
C THR A 129 20.11 3.10 -6.85
N ARG A 130 20.38 1.79 -6.68
CA ARG A 130 20.37 1.18 -5.34
C ARG A 130 21.53 1.71 -4.52
N GLU A 131 22.66 1.90 -5.18
CA GLU A 131 23.90 2.41 -4.64
C GLU A 131 23.72 3.80 -4.03
N GLU A 132 23.03 4.71 -4.72
CA GLU A 132 22.68 6.05 -4.17
C GLU A 132 21.85 5.95 -2.88
N ALA A 133 20.87 5.04 -2.84
CA ALA A 133 20.05 4.82 -1.65
C ALA A 133 20.87 4.23 -0.49
N GLU A 134 21.77 3.30 -0.80
CA GLU A 134 22.67 2.68 0.19
C GLU A 134 23.73 3.64 0.70
N ASP A 135 24.24 4.52 -0.16
CA ASP A 135 25.14 5.62 0.21
C ASP A 135 24.44 6.55 1.21
N TYR A 136 23.21 6.96 0.92
CA TYR A 136 22.42 7.77 1.83
C TYR A 136 22.18 7.08 3.18
N ILE A 137 21.85 5.78 3.17
CA ILE A 137 21.69 4.97 4.40
C ILE A 137 22.98 4.98 5.23
N ARG A 138 24.15 4.83 4.61
CA ARG A 138 25.45 4.87 5.31
C ARG A 138 25.74 6.25 5.88
N ASP A 139 25.51 7.31 5.10
CA ASP A 139 25.77 8.69 5.52
C ASP A 139 24.90 9.09 6.71
N LYS A 140 23.69 8.53 6.82
CA LYS A 140 22.80 8.70 7.97
C LYS A 140 23.16 7.83 9.18
N GLY A 141 24.11 6.91 9.04
CA GLY A 141 24.46 5.95 10.09
C GLY A 141 23.39 4.88 10.33
N TRP A 142 22.56 4.59 9.32
CA TRP A 142 21.49 3.59 9.38
C TRP A 142 21.91 2.23 8.80
N ALA A 143 23.12 2.14 8.26
CA ALA A 143 23.64 0.87 7.78
C ALA A 143 23.79 -0.12 8.97
N PRO A 144 23.58 -1.42 8.75
CA PRO A 144 23.88 -2.42 9.76
C PRO A 144 25.34 -2.30 10.19
N LYS A 145 25.58 -2.34 11.51
CA LYS A 145 26.92 -2.33 12.10
C LYS A 145 27.58 -3.70 12.01
#